data_AF-A0A966CJH5-F1
#
_entry.id   AF-A0A966CJH5-F1
#
_cell.length_a   1.000
_cell.length_b   1.000
_cell.length_c   1.000
_cell.angle_alpha   90.00
_cell.angle_beta   90.00
_cell.angle_gamma   90.00
#
_symmetry.space_group_name_H-M   'P 1'
#
loop_
_entity.id
_entity.type
_entity.pdbx_description
1 polymer ?
#
loop_
_entity_poly.entity_id
_entity_poly.type
_entity_poly.pdbx_seq_one_letter_code
_entity_poly.pdbx_strand_id
1 'polypeptide(L)'
;NNHLTDQGEQGIVETRDNLDELGFYYSGCRDGGVDECSVKIIEIKNKKVALVGLSMVYSKFDLAKAKELIKGLADRVDLLIVNIHWGEEYNTQFSLYQQEIGRGLIDAGADLIIGHHPHIVQGIEIYSPSGEAGKNKPIFYSLGNFVFDQYFSAETQKGLAVELLLEKSKLHFNLHPY
;
A
#
# COMPACT_ATOMS: atom_id res chain seq x y z
N ASN A 1 1.66 6.15 -6.47
CA ASN A 1 2.79 7.08 -6.45
C ASN A 1 2.40 8.25 -7.34
N ASN A 2 2.34 9.45 -6.77
CA ASN A 2 1.98 10.68 -7.48
C ASN A 2 3.05 11.09 -8.52
N HIS A 3 4.28 10.61 -8.39
CA HIS A 3 5.40 10.85 -9.31
C HIS A 3 5.50 9.84 -10.47
N LEU A 4 4.53 8.93 -10.61
CA LEU A 4 4.55 7.91 -11.68
C LEU A 4 4.66 8.55 -13.08
N THR A 5 4.16 9.77 -13.27
CA THR A 5 4.09 10.44 -14.57
C THR A 5 5.16 11.51 -14.80
N ASP A 6 6.12 11.68 -13.88
CA ASP A 6 7.08 12.79 -13.93
C ASP A 6 7.94 12.79 -15.21
N GLN A 7 8.24 11.59 -15.73
CA GLN A 7 9.00 11.38 -16.97
C GLN A 7 8.10 11.07 -18.17
N GLY A 8 6.80 11.39 -18.07
CA GLY A 8 5.81 11.14 -19.12
C GLY A 8 5.55 9.66 -19.39
N GLU A 9 4.82 9.38 -20.49
CA GLU A 9 4.47 7.99 -20.85
C GLU A 9 5.70 7.14 -21.19
N GLN A 10 6.69 7.74 -21.86
CA GLN A 10 7.94 7.04 -22.17
C GLN A 10 8.68 6.60 -20.91
N GLY A 11 8.76 7.45 -19.89
CA GLY A 11 9.40 7.08 -18.63
C GLY A 11 8.64 6.00 -17.85
N ILE A 12 7.31 5.93 -17.96
CA ILE A 12 6.52 4.84 -17.38
C ILE A 12 6.86 3.51 -18.04
N VAL A 13 6.87 3.50 -19.38
CA VAL A 13 7.19 2.29 -20.16
C VAL A 13 8.63 1.85 -19.87
N GLU A 14 9.60 2.75 -19.98
CA GLU A 14 11.01 2.46 -19.70
C GLU A 14 11.22 1.93 -18.27
N THR A 15 10.58 2.53 -17.27
CA THR A 15 10.68 2.06 -15.88
C THR A 15 10.15 0.64 -15.74
N ARG A 16 8.99 0.33 -16.36
CA ARG A 16 8.38 -1.01 -16.29
C ARG A 16 9.23 -2.05 -17.02
N ASP A 17 9.73 -1.72 -18.20
CA ASP A 17 10.60 -2.61 -18.98
C ASP A 17 11.88 -2.94 -18.20
N ASN A 18 12.51 -1.93 -17.59
CA ASN A 18 13.69 -2.13 -16.73
C ASN A 18 13.40 -2.98 -15.50
N LEU A 19 12.23 -2.78 -14.85
CA LEU A 19 11.83 -3.59 -13.70
C LEU A 19 11.58 -5.05 -14.10
N ASP A 20 10.92 -5.28 -15.23
CA ASP A 20 10.69 -6.63 -15.76
C ASP A 20 12.01 -7.32 -16.15
N GLU A 21 12.95 -6.63 -16.81
CA GLU A 21 14.27 -7.17 -17.17
C GLU A 21 15.08 -7.57 -15.92
N LEU A 22 14.99 -6.77 -14.86
CA LEU A 22 15.67 -7.03 -13.58
C LEU A 22 14.93 -8.04 -12.68
N GLY A 23 13.75 -8.51 -13.10
CA GLY A 23 12.94 -9.47 -12.34
C GLY A 23 12.24 -8.86 -11.11
N PHE A 24 12.03 -7.55 -11.08
CA PHE A 24 11.26 -6.88 -10.04
C PHE A 24 9.76 -6.94 -10.32
N TYR A 25 9.00 -7.11 -9.25
CA TYR A 25 7.55 -7.04 -9.31
C TYR A 25 7.07 -5.62 -9.01
N TYR A 26 6.11 -5.14 -9.79
CA TYR A 26 5.49 -3.84 -9.59
C TYR A 26 3.98 -3.92 -9.79
N SER A 27 3.27 -3.00 -9.14
CA SER A 27 1.87 -2.70 -9.38
C SER A 27 1.61 -1.23 -9.10
N GLY A 28 0.62 -0.66 -9.78
CA GLY A 28 0.26 0.75 -9.67
C GLY A 28 -0.19 1.32 -11.01
N CYS A 29 -1.34 1.98 -10.96
CA CYS A 29 -1.81 2.84 -12.03
C CYS A 29 -1.41 4.31 -11.76
N ARG A 30 -1.74 5.19 -12.71
CA ARG A 30 -1.69 6.65 -12.51
C ARG A 30 -2.54 7.04 -11.30
N ASP A 31 -2.25 8.22 -10.75
CA ASP A 31 -2.97 8.73 -9.58
C ASP A 31 -4.50 8.75 -9.79
N GLY A 32 -5.26 8.26 -8.81
CA GLY A 32 -6.70 8.03 -8.88
C GLY A 32 -7.13 6.80 -9.69
N GLY A 33 -6.24 6.21 -10.49
CA GLY A 33 -6.52 5.04 -11.32
C GLY A 33 -6.62 3.75 -10.51
N VAL A 34 -7.67 2.98 -10.79
CA VAL A 34 -7.88 1.63 -10.26
C VAL A 34 -8.19 0.73 -11.45
N ASP A 35 -7.30 -0.20 -11.79
CA ASP A 35 -7.48 -1.10 -12.93
C ASP A 35 -6.57 -2.34 -12.84
N GLU A 36 -6.43 -3.12 -13.92
CA GLU A 36 -5.51 -4.25 -14.00
C GLU A 36 -4.07 -3.88 -13.61
N CYS A 37 -3.60 -2.68 -13.99
CA CYS A 37 -2.28 -2.17 -13.58
C CYS A 37 -2.11 -2.05 -12.06
N SER A 38 -3.19 -1.97 -11.29
CA SER A 38 -3.14 -1.90 -9.83
C SER A 38 -2.75 -3.24 -9.21
N VAL A 39 -2.75 -4.36 -9.94
CA VAL A 39 -2.62 -5.70 -9.35
C VAL A 39 -1.39 -6.42 -9.88
N LYS A 40 -0.58 -6.95 -8.96
CA LYS A 40 0.42 -7.97 -9.27
C LYS A 40 0.23 -9.15 -8.33
N ILE A 41 -0.03 -10.34 -8.87
CA ILE A 41 -0.04 -11.57 -8.09
C ILE A 41 1.29 -12.28 -8.30
N ILE A 42 1.95 -12.63 -7.20
CA ILE A 42 3.21 -13.37 -7.19
C ILE A 42 3.04 -14.66 -6.39
N GLU A 43 3.94 -15.61 -6.61
CA GLU A 43 3.97 -16.85 -5.85
C GLU A 43 5.27 -16.95 -5.05
N ILE A 44 5.15 -17.13 -3.73
CA ILE A 44 6.28 -17.31 -2.82
C ILE A 44 6.05 -18.62 -2.06
N LYS A 45 6.93 -19.61 -2.24
CA LYS A 45 6.83 -20.92 -1.54
C LYS A 45 5.43 -21.54 -1.61
N ASN A 46 4.82 -21.55 -2.81
CA ASN A 46 3.46 -22.03 -3.09
C ASN A 46 2.32 -21.22 -2.46
N LYS A 47 2.59 -19.98 -2.04
CA LYS A 47 1.58 -19.02 -1.56
C LYS A 47 1.39 -17.91 -2.56
N LYS A 48 0.14 -17.66 -2.95
CA LYS A 48 -0.23 -16.55 -3.82
C LYS A 48 -0.33 -15.28 -3.01
N VAL A 49 0.43 -14.26 -3.36
CA VAL A 49 0.41 -12.95 -2.73
C VAL A 49 -0.03 -11.92 -3.76
N ALA A 50 -1.12 -11.22 -3.48
CA ALA A 50 -1.53 -10.06 -4.26
C ALA A 50 -0.88 -8.79 -3.69
N LEU A 51 -0.22 -8.05 -4.57
CA LEU A 51 0.32 -6.73 -4.33
C LEU A 51 -0.54 -5.72 -5.08
N VAL A 52 -1.39 -4.99 -4.36
CA VAL A 52 -2.28 -3.98 -4.92
C VAL A 52 -1.66 -2.60 -4.74
N GLY A 53 -1.36 -1.89 -5.82
CA GLY A 53 -0.78 -0.55 -5.83
C GLY A 53 -1.83 0.51 -6.17
N LEU A 54 -2.07 1.46 -5.25
CA LEU A 54 -3.06 2.53 -5.36
C LEU A 54 -2.44 3.90 -5.08
N SER A 55 -3.08 4.96 -5.58
CA SER A 55 -2.62 6.34 -5.42
C SER A 55 -3.81 7.29 -5.46
N MET A 56 -3.85 8.28 -4.57
CA MET A 56 -4.99 9.18 -4.40
C MET A 56 -4.59 10.59 -3.93
N VAL A 57 -3.46 11.11 -4.42
CA VAL A 57 -2.90 12.39 -3.92
C VAL A 57 -3.55 13.59 -4.59
N TYR A 58 -3.69 13.58 -5.92
CA TYR A 58 -4.18 14.72 -6.69
C TYR A 58 -5.52 14.44 -7.37
N SER A 59 -5.74 13.20 -7.78
CA SER A 59 -6.90 12.78 -8.55
C SER A 59 -7.98 12.20 -7.65
N LYS A 60 -9.24 12.34 -8.09
CA LYS A 60 -10.36 11.70 -7.41
C LYS A 60 -10.15 10.19 -7.36
N PHE A 61 -10.23 9.63 -6.16
CA PHE A 61 -10.12 8.20 -5.92
C PHE A 61 -11.50 7.54 -5.88
N ASP A 62 -11.67 6.46 -6.63
CA ASP A 62 -12.89 5.66 -6.62
C ASP A 62 -12.76 4.48 -5.64
N LEU A 63 -13.15 4.74 -4.39
CA LEU A 63 -13.15 3.72 -3.34
C LEU A 63 -14.04 2.53 -3.71
N ALA A 64 -15.18 2.74 -4.38
CA ALA A 64 -16.09 1.65 -4.73
C ALA A 64 -15.41 0.69 -5.71
N LYS A 65 -14.78 1.23 -6.77
CA LYS A 65 -14.00 0.43 -7.73
C LYS A 65 -12.83 -0.30 -7.06
N ALA A 66 -12.13 0.35 -6.13
CA ALA A 66 -11.04 -0.28 -5.38
C ALA A 66 -11.54 -1.44 -4.51
N LYS A 67 -12.68 -1.29 -3.83
CA LYS A 67 -13.29 -2.35 -3.03
C LYS A 67 -13.75 -3.53 -3.89
N GLU A 68 -14.32 -3.27 -5.06
CA GLU A 68 -14.70 -4.33 -6.02
C GLU A 68 -13.47 -5.12 -6.50
N LEU A 69 -12.40 -4.42 -6.85
CA LEU A 69 -11.12 -5.03 -7.24
C LEU A 69 -10.58 -5.95 -6.14
N ILE A 70 -10.50 -5.45 -4.90
CA ILE A 70 -9.99 -6.21 -3.74
C ILE A 70 -10.88 -7.42 -3.47
N LYS A 71 -12.20 -7.24 -3.46
CA LYS A 71 -13.16 -8.33 -3.23
C LYS A 71 -13.02 -9.44 -4.27
N GLY A 72 -12.76 -9.08 -5.54
CA GLY A 72 -12.51 -10.05 -6.61
C GLY A 72 -11.20 -10.83 -6.47
N LEU A 73 -10.27 -10.38 -5.62
CA LEU A 73 -8.98 -11.02 -5.37
C LEU A 73 -8.96 -11.85 -4.07
N ALA A 74 -9.73 -11.47 -3.06
CA ALA A 74 -9.65 -12.00 -1.70
C ALA A 74 -9.70 -13.54 -1.63
N ASP A 75 -10.62 -14.17 -2.36
CA ASP A 75 -10.77 -15.65 -2.36
C ASP A 75 -9.75 -16.38 -3.28
N ARG A 76 -8.88 -15.64 -3.97
CA ARG A 76 -7.94 -16.18 -4.98
C ARG A 76 -6.49 -16.19 -4.53
N VAL A 77 -6.19 -15.57 -3.39
CA VAL A 77 -4.83 -15.40 -2.88
C VAL A 77 -4.75 -15.78 -1.41
N ASP A 78 -3.54 -16.12 -0.94
CA ASP A 78 -3.28 -16.43 0.46
C ASP A 78 -2.99 -15.17 1.30
N LEU A 79 -2.59 -14.07 0.64
CA LEU A 79 -2.28 -12.79 1.26
C LEU A 79 -2.56 -11.65 0.28
N LEU A 80 -3.34 -10.65 0.69
CA LEU A 80 -3.64 -9.45 -0.10
C LEU A 80 -3.09 -8.21 0.60
N ILE A 81 -2.01 -7.66 0.05
CA ILE A 81 -1.34 -6.45 0.54
C ILE A 81 -1.74 -5.28 -0.34
N VAL A 82 -2.25 -4.21 0.27
CA VAL A 82 -2.46 -2.93 -0.42
C VAL A 82 -1.35 -1.96 -0.05
N ASN A 83 -0.62 -1.48 -1.06
CA ASN A 83 0.23 -0.31 -0.96
C ASN A 83 -0.52 0.90 -1.53
N ILE A 84 -0.70 1.94 -0.73
CA ILE A 84 -1.48 3.12 -1.14
C ILE A 84 -0.72 4.41 -0.86
N HIS A 85 -0.71 5.29 -1.86
CA HIS A 85 -0.04 6.58 -1.81
C HIS A 85 -1.09 7.68 -1.55
N TRP A 86 -1.09 8.29 -0.36
CA TRP A 86 -2.23 9.09 0.15
C TRP A 86 -1.86 10.09 1.26
N GLY A 87 -2.83 10.87 1.71
CA GLY A 87 -2.65 11.77 2.86
C GLY A 87 -1.94 13.06 2.49
N GLU A 88 -1.53 13.81 3.52
CA GLU A 88 -0.87 15.10 3.38
C GLU A 88 0.61 14.98 3.69
N GLU A 89 1.45 15.60 2.87
CA GLU A 89 2.90 15.64 3.10
C GLU A 89 3.23 16.27 4.45
N TYR A 90 4.17 15.64 5.14
CA TYR A 90 4.78 16.14 6.38
C TYR A 90 3.82 16.27 7.57
N ASN A 91 2.60 15.76 7.46
CA ASN A 91 1.67 15.73 8.57
C ASN A 91 1.90 14.48 9.43
N THR A 92 2.09 14.67 10.74
CA THR A 92 2.28 13.54 11.68
C THR A 92 0.99 12.77 11.96
N GLN A 93 -0.17 13.35 11.67
CA GLN A 93 -1.47 12.74 11.89
C GLN A 93 -2.09 12.30 10.56
N PHE A 94 -2.60 11.07 10.52
CA PHE A 94 -3.41 10.62 9.40
C PHE A 94 -4.82 11.22 9.49
N SER A 95 -5.41 11.50 8.33
CA SER A 95 -6.74 12.08 8.24
C SER A 95 -7.85 11.05 8.48
N LEU A 96 -9.05 11.53 8.85
CA LEU A 96 -10.25 10.68 8.89
C LEU A 96 -10.55 10.04 7.53
N TYR A 97 -10.21 10.72 6.44
CA TYR A 97 -10.39 10.19 5.09
C TYR A 97 -9.45 9.01 4.81
N GLN A 98 -8.16 9.11 5.18
CA GLN A 98 -7.25 7.95 5.11
C GLN A 98 -7.80 6.77 5.92
N GLN A 99 -8.34 7.03 7.11
CA GLN A 99 -8.94 5.99 7.95
C GLN A 99 -10.17 5.34 7.32
N GLU A 100 -11.07 6.13 6.73
CA GLU A 100 -12.24 5.63 6.01
C GLU A 100 -11.83 4.73 4.84
N ILE A 101 -10.87 5.18 4.01
CA ILE A 101 -10.35 4.38 2.90
C ILE A 101 -9.71 3.10 3.43
N GLY A 102 -8.77 3.19 4.37
CA GLY A 102 -8.03 2.03 4.90
C GLY A 102 -8.95 0.95 5.46
N ARG A 103 -9.92 1.33 6.31
CA ARG A 103 -10.93 0.41 6.84
C ARG A 103 -11.81 -0.17 5.75
N GLY A 104 -12.26 0.65 4.79
CA GLY A 104 -13.10 0.22 3.69
C GLY A 104 -12.43 -0.81 2.77
N LEU A 105 -11.11 -0.73 2.58
CA LEU A 105 -10.32 -1.70 1.83
C LEU A 105 -10.08 -3.00 2.61
N ILE A 106 -9.86 -2.91 3.94
CA ILE A 106 -9.82 -4.10 4.81
C ILE A 106 -11.18 -4.82 4.81
N ASP A 107 -12.29 -4.10 4.95
CA ASP A 107 -13.65 -4.65 4.87
C ASP A 107 -13.95 -5.31 3.52
N ALA A 108 -13.24 -4.93 2.46
CA ALA A 108 -13.36 -5.54 1.14
C ALA A 108 -12.53 -6.83 0.98
N GLY A 109 -11.69 -7.18 1.96
CA GLY A 109 -10.91 -8.41 1.97
C GLY A 109 -9.38 -8.21 1.92
N ALA A 110 -8.87 -6.99 2.08
CA ALA A 110 -7.43 -6.80 2.24
C ALA A 110 -6.94 -7.32 3.59
N ASP A 111 -5.74 -7.90 3.62
CA ASP A 111 -5.12 -8.39 4.86
C ASP A 111 -4.27 -7.33 5.56
N LEU A 112 -3.80 -6.35 4.81
CA LEU A 112 -2.82 -5.37 5.23
C LEU A 112 -2.89 -4.14 4.33
N ILE A 113 -2.86 -2.96 4.94
CA ILE A 113 -2.68 -1.68 4.23
C ILE A 113 -1.35 -1.06 4.64
N ILE A 114 -0.53 -0.68 3.66
CA ILE A 114 0.72 0.07 3.83
C ILE A 114 0.59 1.40 3.09
N GLY A 115 0.48 2.46 3.86
CA GLY A 115 0.42 3.84 3.39
C GLY A 115 1.80 4.44 3.16
N HIS A 116 1.87 5.30 2.15
CA HIS A 116 3.04 6.08 1.74
C HIS A 116 2.58 7.48 1.31
N HIS A 117 3.53 8.37 1.02
CA HIS A 117 3.38 9.79 0.60
C HIS A 117 3.70 10.83 1.69
N PRO A 118 3.25 10.72 2.95
CA PRO A 118 3.49 11.79 3.93
C PRO A 118 4.96 12.10 4.26
N HIS A 119 5.91 11.28 3.78
CA HIS A 119 7.36 11.38 4.05
C HIS A 119 7.76 11.33 5.53
N ILE A 120 6.80 11.09 6.42
CA ILE A 120 6.96 10.97 7.88
C ILE A 120 6.17 9.76 8.36
N VAL A 121 6.64 9.11 9.42
CA VAL A 121 5.92 8.03 10.10
C VAL A 121 4.61 8.54 10.69
N GLN A 122 3.49 7.90 10.33
CA GLN A 122 2.17 8.16 10.93
C GLN A 122 1.74 6.99 11.82
N GLY A 123 0.59 7.15 12.49
CA GLY A 123 0.02 6.13 13.36
C GLY A 123 -0.26 4.79 12.66
N ILE A 124 -0.45 3.76 13.48
CA ILE A 124 -0.79 2.41 13.06
C ILE A 124 -2.11 2.03 13.71
N GLU A 125 -3.04 1.53 12.94
CA GLU A 125 -4.32 1.04 13.44
C GLU A 125 -4.41 -0.48 13.31
N ILE A 126 -4.90 -1.13 14.36
CA ILE A 126 -5.27 -2.55 14.35
C ILE A 126 -6.79 -2.61 14.26
N TYR A 127 -7.29 -2.82 13.05
CA TYR A 127 -8.71 -2.77 12.75
C TYR A 127 -9.32 -4.18 12.68
N SER A 128 -10.51 -4.36 13.24
CA SER A 128 -11.30 -5.59 13.09
C SER A 128 -12.40 -5.33 12.05
N PRO A 129 -12.40 -6.05 10.91
CA PRO A 129 -13.39 -5.84 9.85
C PRO A 129 -14.80 -6.16 10.31
N SER A 130 -15.75 -5.48 9.67
CA SER A 130 -17.18 -5.68 9.87
C SER A 130 -17.58 -7.08 9.38
N GLY A 131 -17.95 -7.96 10.31
CA GLY A 131 -18.38 -9.34 9.99
C GLY A 131 -17.34 -10.43 10.28
N GLU A 132 -16.12 -10.06 10.64
CA GLU A 132 -15.05 -11.00 11.03
C GLU A 132 -14.52 -10.69 12.43
N ALA A 133 -15.42 -10.72 13.43
CA ALA A 133 -15.08 -10.43 14.81
C ALA A 133 -13.88 -11.26 15.29
N GLY A 134 -12.85 -10.57 15.81
CA GLY A 134 -11.65 -11.20 16.33
C GLY A 134 -10.51 -11.41 15.31
N LYS A 135 -10.71 -11.03 14.04
CA LYS A 135 -9.61 -10.95 13.08
C LYS A 135 -9.12 -9.51 12.95
N ASN A 136 -7.96 -9.27 13.54
CA ASN A 136 -7.30 -7.97 13.50
C ASN A 136 -6.42 -7.85 12.25
N LYS A 137 -6.53 -6.71 11.55
CA LYS A 137 -5.76 -6.37 10.36
C LYS A 137 -5.04 -5.04 10.57
N PRO A 138 -3.72 -4.96 10.31
CA PRO A 138 -2.98 -3.72 10.47
C PRO A 138 -3.18 -2.75 9.29
N ILE A 139 -3.27 -1.47 9.63
CA ILE A 139 -3.25 -0.34 8.70
C ILE A 139 -2.08 0.56 9.13
N PHE A 140 -1.03 0.59 8.33
CA PHE A 140 0.08 1.54 8.50
C PHE A 140 -0.24 2.79 7.69
N TYR A 141 -0.50 3.92 8.33
CA TYR A 141 -0.92 5.11 7.58
C TYR A 141 0.22 5.80 6.82
N SER A 142 1.44 5.70 7.35
CA SER A 142 2.67 6.06 6.64
C SER A 142 3.86 5.44 7.34
N LEU A 143 4.75 4.82 6.57
CA LEU A 143 6.03 4.29 7.08
C LEU A 143 7.17 5.31 7.09
N GLY A 144 6.96 6.52 6.56
CA GLY A 144 8.02 7.50 6.37
C GLY A 144 8.96 7.15 5.22
N ASN A 145 10.12 7.80 5.18
CA ASN A 145 11.14 7.56 4.16
C ASN A 145 12.05 6.39 4.56
N PHE A 146 12.46 5.57 3.58
CA PHE A 146 13.45 4.49 3.80
C PHE A 146 14.86 4.89 3.34
N VAL A 147 14.95 5.61 2.23
CA VAL A 147 16.16 6.28 1.74
C VAL A 147 15.88 7.77 1.73
N PHE A 148 16.80 8.58 2.27
CA PHE A 148 16.55 9.98 2.60
C PHE A 148 17.38 10.93 1.73
N ASP A 149 16.70 11.91 1.12
CA ASP A 149 17.28 13.12 0.52
C ASP A 149 16.62 14.42 1.05
N GLN A 150 15.67 14.28 1.99
CA GLN A 150 14.92 15.37 2.62
C GLN A 150 15.47 15.66 4.03
N TYR A 151 16.45 16.55 4.13
CA TYR A 151 17.15 16.85 5.40
C TYR A 151 16.61 18.04 6.19
N PHE A 152 15.48 18.61 5.76
CA PHE A 152 14.97 19.85 6.34
C PHE A 152 14.23 19.65 7.67
N SER A 153 13.92 18.41 8.06
CA SER A 153 13.36 18.08 9.39
C SER A 153 13.87 16.74 9.91
N ALA A 154 13.76 16.52 11.22
CA ALA A 154 14.14 15.25 11.83
C ALA A 154 13.13 14.13 11.52
N GLU A 155 11.87 14.51 11.30
CA GLU A 155 10.76 13.60 11.03
C GLU A 155 10.86 12.97 9.63
N THR A 156 11.35 13.72 8.65
CA THR A 156 11.59 13.24 7.27
C THR A 156 12.80 12.31 7.15
N GLN A 157 13.62 12.25 8.20
CA GLN A 157 14.80 11.40 8.35
C GLN A 157 14.54 10.18 9.24
N LYS A 158 13.27 9.87 9.54
CA LYS A 158 12.86 8.68 10.30
C LYS A 158 11.94 7.85 9.45
N GLY A 159 12.12 6.54 9.52
CA GLY A 159 11.28 5.57 8.84
C GLY A 159 10.99 4.34 9.70
N LEU A 160 10.04 3.54 9.22
CA LEU A 160 9.78 2.20 9.69
C LEU A 160 9.86 1.23 8.51
N ALA A 161 10.58 0.13 8.67
CA ALA A 161 10.40 -1.04 7.82
C ALA A 161 9.45 -2.01 8.52
N VAL A 162 8.50 -2.57 7.76
CA VAL A 162 7.61 -3.62 8.24
C VAL A 162 8.06 -4.97 7.69
N GLU A 163 8.34 -5.90 8.58
CA GLU A 163 8.58 -7.30 8.24
C GLU A 163 7.27 -8.06 8.41
N LEU A 164 6.90 -8.86 7.41
CA LEU A 164 5.69 -9.67 7.43
C LEU A 164 6.04 -11.15 7.49
N LEU A 165 5.50 -11.85 8.48
CA LEU A 165 5.63 -13.30 8.61
C LEU A 165 4.26 -13.95 8.49
N LEU A 166 4.06 -14.72 7.42
CA LEU A 166 2.86 -15.52 7.21
C LEU A 166 3.10 -16.95 7.71
N GLU A 167 2.55 -17.27 8.88
CA GLU A 167 2.59 -18.61 9.45
C GLU A 167 1.23 -19.29 9.28
N LYS A 168 1.17 -20.29 8.40
CA LYS A 168 -0.07 -20.97 7.98
C LYS A 168 -1.07 -19.99 7.37
N SER A 169 -1.95 -19.42 8.19
CA SER A 169 -2.99 -18.43 7.82
C SER A 169 -3.01 -17.24 8.78
N LYS A 170 -1.98 -17.10 9.62
CA LYS A 170 -1.82 -15.98 10.54
C LYS A 170 -0.71 -15.07 10.02
N LEU A 171 -1.04 -13.79 9.86
CA LEU A 171 -0.08 -12.76 9.53
C LEU A 171 0.44 -12.14 10.82
N HIS A 172 1.75 -12.19 11.01
CA HIS A 172 2.49 -11.49 12.05
C HIS A 172 3.29 -10.36 11.38
N PHE A 173 3.52 -9.28 12.11
CA PHE A 173 4.41 -8.22 11.64
C PHE A 173 5.36 -7.75 12.75
N ASN A 174 6.57 -7.39 12.35
CA ASN A 174 7.55 -6.69 13.18
C ASN A 174 7.85 -5.32 12.58
N LEU A 175 8.15 -4.35 13.43
CA LEU A 175 8.56 -3.02 13.02
C LEU A 175 10.02 -2.80 13.34
N HIS A 176 10.75 -2.35 12.33
CA HIS A 176 12.17 -2.05 12.40
C HIS A 176 12.34 -0.54 12.20
N PRO A 177 12.84 0.21 13.20
CA PRO A 177 13.11 1.63 13.02
C PRO A 177 14.29 1.83 12.06
N TYR A 178 14.21 2.90 11.26
CA TYR A 178 15.24 3.33 10.32
C TYR A 178 15.52 4.82 10.47
#